data_AF-R7UMI7-F1
#
_entry.id   AF-R7UMI7-F1
#
_cell.length_a   1.000
_cell.length_b   1.000
_cell.length_c   1.000
_cell.angle_alpha   90.00
_cell.angle_beta   90.00
_cell.angle_gamma   90.00
#
_symmetry.space_group_name_H-M   'P 1'
#
loop_
_entity.id
_entity.type
_entity.pdbx_description
1 polymer ?
#
loop_
_entity_poly.entity_id
_entity_poly.type
_entity_poly.pdbx_seq_one_letter_code
_entity_poly.pdbx_strand_id
1 'polypeptide(L)' 'PQVVEKRNARERKRVQTVNGAFVRLRKFIPYENRHKRLSKVKTLRKAIEYIDHLQAMLGQDFEGSSTA' A
#
# COMPACT_ATOMS: atom_id res chain seq x y z
N PRO A 1 24.15 -26.83 2.25
CA PRO A 1 22.66 -26.93 2.17
C PRO A 1 21.89 -26.12 3.23
N GLN A 2 22.31 -26.06 4.50
CA GLN A 2 21.56 -25.36 5.58
C GLN A 2 21.57 -23.81 5.52
N VAL A 3 22.65 -23.19 5.02
CA VAL A 3 22.78 -21.71 4.97
C VAL A 3 21.77 -21.09 4.00
N VAL A 4 21.52 -21.76 2.88
CA VAL A 4 20.54 -21.34 1.88
C VAL A 4 19.11 -21.42 2.43
N GLU A 5 18.79 -22.48 3.17
CA GLU A 5 17.49 -22.64 3.83
C GLU A 5 17.24 -21.55 4.88
N LYS A 6 18.24 -21.25 5.71
CA LYS A 6 18.18 -20.16 6.70
C LYS A 6 17.97 -18.79 6.03
N ARG A 7 18.62 -18.55 4.88
CA ARG A 7 18.40 -17.33 4.08
C ARG A 7 16.98 -17.25 3.50
N ASN A 8 16.48 -18.35 2.95
CA ASN A 8 15.13 -18.41 2.38
C ASN A 8 14.05 -18.24 3.45
N ALA A 9 14.23 -18.81 4.63
CA ALA A 9 13.33 -18.62 5.76
C ALA A 9 13.25 -17.14 6.19
N ARG A 10 14.41 -16.46 6.24
CA ARG A 10 14.46 -15.02 6.54
C ARG A 10 13.71 -14.19 5.50
N GLU A 11 13.92 -14.49 4.21
CA GLU A 11 13.24 -13.76 3.14
C GLU A 11 11.72 -13.99 3.16
N ARG A 12 11.26 -15.22 3.43
CA ARG A 12 9.84 -15.49 3.64
C ARG A 12 9.26 -14.64 4.77
N LYS A 13 9.95 -14.55 5.91
CA LYS A 13 9.51 -13.71 7.05
C LYS A 13 9.42 -12.24 6.65
N ARG A 14 10.42 -11.72 5.94
CA ARG A 14 10.44 -10.34 5.43
C ARG A 14 9.24 -10.07 4.50
N VAL A 15 8.99 -10.97 3.55
CA VAL A 15 7.87 -10.87 2.61
C VAL A 15 6.52 -10.98 3.31
N GLN A 16 6.38 -11.83 4.33
CA GLN A 16 5.18 -11.92 5.16
C GLN A 16 4.88 -10.59 5.88
N THR A 17 5.90 -9.94 6.46
CA THR A 17 5.75 -8.61 7.07
C THR A 17 5.22 -7.58 6.07
N VAL A 18 5.81 -7.52 4.87
CA VAL A 18 5.38 -6.59 3.81
C VAL A 18 3.95 -6.89 3.38
N ASN A 19 3.59 -8.16 3.18
CA ASN A 19 2.24 -8.54 2.80
C ASN A 19 1.21 -8.18 3.89
N GLY A 20 1.57 -8.33 5.17
CA GLY A 20 0.76 -7.88 6.30
C GLY A 20 0.52 -6.37 6.28
N ALA A 21 1.56 -5.57 5.98
CA ALA A 21 1.41 -4.12 5.79
C ALA A 21 0.45 -3.77 4.64
N PHE A 22 0.53 -4.46 3.51
CA PHE A 22 -0.42 -4.30 2.40
C PHE A 22 -1.87 -4.67 2.78
N VAL A 23 -2.08 -5.67 3.63
CA VAL A 23 -3.42 -6.00 4.13
C VAL A 23 -3.96 -4.89 5.03
N ARG A 24 -3.13 -4.33 5.92
CA ARG A 24 -3.52 -3.18 6.75
C ARG A 24 -3.85 -1.96 5.91
N LEU A 25 -3.00 -1.61 4.94
CA LEU A 25 -3.22 -0.46 4.06
C LEU A 25 -4.56 -0.54 3.33
N ARG A 26 -4.91 -1.71 2.79
CA ARG A 26 -6.21 -1.92 2.10
C ARG A 26 -7.43 -1.66 2.97
N LYS A 27 -7.34 -1.82 4.29
CA LYS A 27 -8.48 -1.58 5.20
C LYS A 27 -8.84 -0.09 5.29
N PHE A 28 -7.89 0.79 5.00
CA PHE A 28 -8.08 2.24 5.08
C PHE A 28 -8.43 2.89 3.74
N ILE A 29 -8.28 2.16 2.63
CA ILE A 29 -8.60 2.67 1.31
C ILE A 29 -10.12 2.54 1.08
N PRO A 30 -10.84 3.61 0.74
CA PRO A 30 -12.22 3.51 0.27
C PRO A 30 -12.25 2.90 -1.14
N TYR A 31 -12.92 1.75 -1.31
CA TYR A 31 -13.16 1.16 -2.63
C TYR A 31 -14.54 0.52 -2.72
N GLU A 32 -15.16 0.68 -3.89
CA GLU A 32 -16.55 0.33 -4.22
C GLU A 32 -16.92 -1.12 -3.88
N ASN A 33 -15.98 -2.05 -4.07
CA ASN A 33 -16.22 -3.47 -3.96
C ASN A 33 -15.39 -4.08 -2.85
N ARG A 34 -15.76 -3.88 -1.57
CA ARG A 34 -15.00 -4.40 -0.40
C ARG A 34 -14.66 -5.89 -0.48
N HIS A 35 -15.44 -6.68 -1.23
CA HIS A 35 -15.18 -8.11 -1.48
C HIS A 35 -14.02 -8.39 -2.46
N LYS A 36 -13.65 -7.45 -3.34
CA LYS A 36 -12.59 -7.63 -4.35
C LYS A 36 -11.23 -7.17 -3.83
N ARG A 37 -10.28 -8.10 -3.69
CA ARG A 37 -8.92 -7.78 -3.24
C ARG A 37 -8.18 -6.92 -4.29
N LEU A 38 -7.77 -5.71 -3.89
CA LEU A 38 -6.91 -4.85 -4.71
C LEU A 38 -5.52 -5.48 -4.92
N SER A 39 -4.97 -5.36 -6.13
CA SER A 39 -3.56 -5.71 -6.40
C SER A 39 -2.62 -4.76 -5.62
N LYS A 40 -1.35 -5.14 -5.45
CA LYS A 40 -0.36 -4.30 -4.73
C LYS A 40 -0.24 -2.91 -5.35
N VAL A 41 -0.05 -2.84 -6.67
CA VAL A 41 0.06 -1.56 -7.40
C VAL A 41 -1.21 -0.73 -7.27
N LYS A 42 -2.40 -1.34 -7.43
CA LYS A 42 -3.67 -0.62 -7.26
C LYS A 42 -3.87 -0.14 -5.82
N THR A 43 -3.43 -0.91 -4.83
CA THR A 43 -3.46 -0.51 -3.42
C THR A 43 -2.62 0.76 -3.20
N LEU A 44 -1.40 0.81 -3.75
CA LEU A 44 -0.54 2.00 -3.61
C LEU A 44 -1.13 3.23 -4.30
N ARG A 45 -1.62 3.08 -5.54
CA ARG A 45 -2.24 4.20 -6.29
C ARG A 45 -3.45 4.77 -5.53
N LYS A 46 -4.35 3.89 -5.07
CA LYS A 46 -5.53 4.31 -4.31
C LYS A 46 -5.18 4.92 -2.95
N ALA A 47 -4.07 4.52 -2.34
CA ALA A 47 -3.61 5.14 -1.09
C ALA A 47 -3.14 6.58 -1.33
N ILE A 48 -2.39 6.84 -2.41
CA ILE A 48 -1.96 8.18 -2.80
C ILE A 48 -3.18 9.06 -3.10
N GLU A 49 -4.05 8.61 -4.01
CA GLU A 49 -5.29 9.34 -4.36
C GLU A 49 -6.14 9.66 -3.12
N TYR A 50 -6.19 8.76 -2.14
CA TYR A 50 -6.97 8.97 -0.93
C TYR A 50 -6.32 9.99 0.02
N ILE A 51 -4.99 9.99 0.15
CA ILE A 51 -4.28 11.02 0.92
C ILE A 51 -4.53 12.39 0.28
N ASP A 52 -4.36 12.51 -1.03
CA ASP A 52 -4.56 13.77 -1.76
C ASP A 52 -5.99 14.29 -1.58
N HIS A 53 -6.98 13.39 -1.68
CA HIS A 53 -8.39 13.72 -1.45
C HIS A 53 -8.63 14.23 -0.03
N LEU A 54 -8.07 13.58 1.00
CA LEU A 54 -8.21 14.01 2.39
C LEU A 54 -7.52 15.37 2.63
N GLN A 55 -6.38 15.63 2.00
CA GLN A 55 -5.69 16.92 2.08
C GLN A 55 -6.51 18.04 1.42
N ALA A 56 -7.06 17.80 0.23
CA ALA A 56 -7.94 18.74 -0.45
C ALA A 56 -9.21 19.05 0.38
N MET A 57 -9.81 18.04 1.02
CA MET A 57 -10.94 18.24 1.93
C MET A 57 -10.60 19.13 3.14
N LEU A 58 -9.34 19.13 3.57
CA LEU A 58 -8.86 19.96 4.69
C LEU A 58 -8.40 21.35 4.25
N GLY A 59 -8.51 21.70 2.96
CA GLY A 59 -8.00 22.97 2.43
C GLY A 59 -6.47 23.09 2.50
N GLN A 60 -5.76 21.95 2.57
CA GLN A 60 -4.32 21.91 2.42
C GLN A 60 -4.03 21.84 0.93
N ASP A 61 -3.91 23.00 0.29
CA ASP A 61 -3.50 23.08 -1.11
C ASP A 61 -2.07 22.52 -1.22
N PHE A 62 -1.96 21.31 -1.74
CA PHE A 62 -0.67 20.74 -2.08
C PHE A 62 -0.24 21.40 -3.40
N GLU A 63 0.63 22.41 -3.34
CA GLU A 63 1.29 23.07 -4.50
C GLU A 63 2.22 22.11 -5.29
N GLY A 64 1.92 20.81 -5.36
CA GLY A 64 2.76 19.77 -5.93
C GLY A 64 2.22 19.09 -7.18
N SER A 65 1.13 19.57 -7.78
CA SER A 65 0.57 18.98 -9.02
C SER A 65 0.62 19.92 -10.23
N SER A 66 1.63 20.79 -10.31
CA SER A 66 2.07 21.38 -11.57
C SER A 66 3.42 20.79 -11.96
N THR A 67 3.48 19.51 -12.33
CA THR A 67 4.48 18.99 -13.28
C THR A 67 4.08 17.61 -13.82
N ALA A 68 3.91 17.56 -15.15
CA ALA A 68 3.89 16.42 -16.09
C ALA A 68 2.63 15.53 -16.16
#